data_AF-A0A094FIK5-F1
#
_entry.id   AF-A0A094FIK5-F1
#
_cell.length_a   1.000
_cell.length_b   1.000
_cell.length_c   1.000
_cell.angle_alpha   90.00
_cell.angle_beta   90.00
_cell.angle_gamma   90.00
#
_symmetry.space_group_name_H-M   'P 1'
#
loop_
_entity.id
_entity.type
_entity.pdbx_description
1 polymer ?
#
loop_
_entity_poly.entity_id
_entity_poly.type
_entity_poly.pdbx_seq_one_letter_code
_entity_poly.pdbx_strand_id
1 'polypeptide(L)'
;MPGYRIPSHFEHNIHPVNSENDELGGTWQTGSLTWAEMSQRMDIVFELRTRDFAPFPCLEDGDPKDPIGHHGPPINIQEPNNDIIKPGFYVLLSPDGEPVKIPVNQEMPLPRALSPSLSRSDSPVSPSERFCNRVCDRDGRYVVTGRKADFDFTALEATHMFPVAQLQLV
;
A
#
# COMPACT_ATOMS: atom_id res chain seq x y z
N MET A 1 14.25 17.39 16.36
CA MET A 1 12.90 17.19 15.80
C MET A 1 12.88 17.87 14.44
N PRO A 2 12.40 17.19 13.40
CA PRO A 2 11.09 16.53 13.43
C PRO A 2 11.12 15.04 13.05
N GLY A 3 10.13 14.30 13.56
CA GLY A 3 9.59 13.13 12.87
C GLY A 3 8.25 13.54 12.27
N TYR A 4 8.23 13.81 10.97
CA TYR A 4 7.02 14.17 10.26
C TYR A 4 6.14 12.93 10.07
N ARG A 5 4.83 13.06 10.31
CA ARG A 5 3.85 12.01 10.01
C ARG A 5 3.03 12.46 8.83
N ILE A 6 2.70 11.53 7.93
CA ILE A 6 1.85 11.86 6.79
C ILE A 6 0.41 11.89 7.30
N PRO A 7 -0.26 13.05 7.34
CA PRO A 7 -1.65 13.10 7.77
C PRO A 7 -2.50 12.32 6.76
N SER A 8 -3.07 11.20 7.21
CA SER A 8 -3.94 10.36 6.40
C SER A 8 -5.35 10.40 6.97
N HIS A 9 -6.35 10.44 6.09
CA HIS A 9 -7.75 10.19 6.46
C HIS A 9 -8.01 8.70 6.77
N PHE A 10 -7.02 7.84 6.51
CA PHE A 10 -7.11 6.40 6.67
C PHE A 10 -6.10 5.92 7.71
N GLU A 11 -6.53 4.97 8.53
CA GLU A 11 -5.69 4.34 9.52
C GLU A 11 -4.63 3.47 8.81
N HIS A 12 -3.37 3.60 9.23
CA HIS A 12 -2.28 2.73 8.81
C HIS A 12 -1.80 1.97 10.04
N ASN A 13 -1.29 0.75 9.83
CA ASN A 13 -0.71 -0.04 10.92
C ASN A 13 0.70 -0.55 10.60
N ILE A 14 1.23 -0.22 9.43
CA ILE A 14 2.63 -0.39 9.05
C ILE A 14 3.15 0.97 8.59
N HIS A 15 4.22 1.44 9.24
CA HIS A 15 4.77 2.78 9.07
C HIS A 15 6.27 2.73 8.74
N PRO A 16 6.63 2.74 7.45
CA PRO A 16 8.02 2.98 7.04
C PRO A 16 8.45 4.40 7.38
N VAL A 17 9.56 4.54 8.10
CA VAL A 17 10.17 5.83 8.46
C VAL A 17 11.61 5.92 7.97
N ASN A 18 12.11 7.12 7.72
CA ASN A 18 13.52 7.35 7.45
C ASN A 18 14.34 7.44 8.76
N SER A 19 15.65 7.66 8.62
CA SER A 19 16.58 7.84 9.75
C SER A 19 16.27 9.09 10.60
N GLU A 20 15.63 10.11 10.02
CA GLU A 20 15.18 11.32 10.75
C GLU A 20 13.84 11.10 11.45
N ASN A 21 13.29 9.90 11.38
CA ASN A 21 11.97 9.53 11.88
C ASN A 21 10.82 10.21 11.13
N ASP A 22 11.00 10.63 9.87
CA ASP A 22 9.88 11.04 9.01
C ASP A 22 9.23 9.83 8.37
N GLU A 23 7.91 9.80 8.36
CA GLU A 23 7.09 8.78 7.69
C GLU A 23 7.19 8.94 6.17
N LEU A 24 7.59 7.85 5.52
CA LEU A 24 7.78 7.80 4.07
C LEU A 24 6.51 7.31 3.34
N GLY A 25 5.57 6.77 4.11
CA GLY A 25 4.32 6.21 3.62
C GLY A 25 3.64 5.42 4.73
N GLY A 26 2.47 4.87 4.43
CA GLY A 26 1.78 3.98 5.35
C GLY A 26 0.93 2.96 4.61
N THR A 27 0.71 1.83 5.26
CA THR A 27 -0.17 0.78 4.74
C THR A 27 -0.97 0.18 5.87
N TRP A 28 -2.19 -0.23 5.54
CA TRP A 28 -3.02 -1.04 6.42
C TRP A 28 -3.06 -2.48 5.91
N GLN A 29 -2.92 -3.44 6.83
CA GLN A 29 -3.12 -4.85 6.52
C GLN A 29 -3.67 -5.64 7.72
N THR A 30 -4.32 -6.77 7.44
CA THR A 30 -5.01 -7.60 8.45
C THR A 30 -4.38 -9.00 8.59
N GLY A 31 -3.06 -9.10 8.39
CA GLY A 31 -2.29 -10.35 8.54
C GLY A 31 -2.07 -11.12 7.24
N SER A 32 -2.11 -10.47 6.08
CA SER A 32 -1.94 -11.15 4.77
C SER A 32 -0.82 -10.57 3.92
N LEU A 33 -0.29 -9.39 4.26
CA LEU A 33 0.75 -8.74 3.46
C LEU A 33 2.11 -9.30 3.82
N THR A 34 2.83 -9.79 2.83
CA THR A 34 4.19 -10.33 2.98
C THR A 34 5.27 -9.30 2.64
N TRP A 35 6.51 -9.54 3.08
CA TRP A 35 7.65 -8.71 2.69
C TRP A 35 7.96 -8.76 1.19
N ALA A 36 7.71 -9.89 0.53
CA ALA A 36 7.85 -10.03 -0.93
C ALA A 36 6.87 -9.11 -1.69
N GLU A 37 5.62 -9.02 -1.24
CA GLU A 37 4.64 -8.11 -1.84
C GLU A 37 4.96 -6.65 -1.50
N MET A 38 5.43 -6.38 -0.29
CA MET A 38 5.82 -5.03 0.12
C MET A 38 7.06 -4.55 -0.61
N SER A 39 8.06 -5.40 -0.86
CA SER A 39 9.27 -5.00 -1.59
C SER A 39 8.96 -4.59 -3.02
N GLN A 40 8.03 -5.29 -3.69
CA GLN A 40 7.51 -4.89 -5.01
C GLN A 40 6.84 -3.51 -4.98
N ARG A 41 6.09 -3.20 -3.91
CA ARG A 41 5.48 -1.87 -3.73
C ARG A 41 6.54 -0.80 -3.46
N MET A 42 7.53 -1.10 -2.63
CA MET A 42 8.62 -0.19 -2.31
C MET A 42 9.45 0.15 -3.56
N ASP A 43 9.66 -0.80 -4.48
CA ASP A 43 10.37 -0.57 -5.76
C ASP A 43 9.62 0.40 -6.70
N ILE A 44 8.31 0.58 -6.51
CA ILE A 44 7.49 1.56 -7.24
C ILE A 44 7.52 2.93 -6.53
N VAL A 45 7.50 2.92 -5.19
CA VAL A 45 7.35 4.12 -4.36
C VAL A 45 8.68 4.85 -4.16
N PHE A 46 9.79 4.11 -4.02
CA PHE A 46 11.10 4.68 -3.76
C PHE A 46 11.93 4.70 -5.03
N GLU A 47 12.71 5.77 -5.22
CA GLU A 47 13.62 5.88 -6.37
C GLU A 47 14.92 5.06 -6.15
N LEU A 48 15.16 4.61 -4.92
CA LEU A 48 16.24 3.68 -4.58
C LEU A 48 15.86 2.25 -4.92
N ARG A 49 16.85 1.48 -5.38
CA ARG A 49 16.65 0.05 -5.60
C ARG A 49 16.53 -0.66 -4.25
N THR A 50 15.73 -1.71 -4.19
CA THR A 50 15.52 -2.55 -3.00
C THR A 50 16.78 -3.19 -2.41
N ARG A 51 17.90 -3.19 -3.14
CA ARG A 51 19.21 -3.65 -2.64
C ARG A 51 19.99 -2.59 -1.86
N ASP A 52 19.62 -1.32 -2.02
CA ASP A 52 20.34 -0.17 -1.46
C ASP A 52 19.79 0.23 -0.07
N PHE A 53 18.73 -0.44 0.39
CA PHE A 53 18.15 -0.26 1.72
C PHE A 53 17.59 -1.58 2.27
N ALA A 54 17.37 -1.63 3.58
CA ALA A 54 16.70 -2.71 4.27
C ALA A 54 15.75 -2.11 5.35
N PRO A 55 14.57 -2.73 5.57
CA PRO A 55 13.71 -2.39 6.70
C PRO A 55 14.24 -3.00 8.00
N PHE A 56 14.17 -2.25 9.10
CA PHE A 56 14.48 -2.72 10.44
C PHE A 56 13.27 -2.43 11.33
N PRO A 57 12.74 -3.42 12.08
CA PRO A 57 11.60 -3.19 12.96
C PRO A 57 12.03 -2.30 14.13
N CYS A 58 11.31 -1.21 14.38
CA CYS A 58 11.53 -0.41 15.59
C CYS A 58 11.09 -1.22 16.82
N LEU A 59 11.88 -1.15 17.89
CA LEU A 59 11.62 -1.91 19.13
C LEU A 59 10.82 -1.11 20.17
N GLU A 60 10.70 0.20 19.97
CA GLU A 60 9.89 1.06 20.82
C GLU A 60 8.40 0.80 20.62
N ASP A 61 7.64 0.82 21.73
CA ASP A 61 6.18 0.75 21.67
C ASP A 61 5.60 2.07 21.14
N GLY A 62 4.82 1.98 20.06
CA GLY A 62 4.18 3.14 19.46
C GLY A 62 5.12 3.91 18.53
N ASP A 63 5.01 5.23 18.54
CA ASP A 63 5.81 6.11 17.68
C ASP A 63 7.27 6.17 18.19
N PRO A 64 8.27 5.73 17.40
CA PRO A 64 9.65 5.64 17.85
C PRO A 64 10.26 7.04 18.06
N LYS A 65 11.06 7.21 19.13
CA LYS A 65 11.80 8.46 19.36
C LYS A 65 13.21 8.42 18.76
N ASP A 66 13.80 7.23 18.69
CA ASP A 66 15.14 6.99 18.15
C ASP A 66 15.13 5.71 17.30
N PRO A 67 14.56 5.78 16.08
CA PRO A 67 14.44 4.61 15.22
C PRO A 67 15.79 4.04 14.77
N ILE A 68 16.88 4.82 14.77
CA ILE A 68 18.23 4.34 14.42
C ILE A 68 18.87 3.61 15.61
N GLY A 69 18.77 4.16 16.83
CA GLY A 69 19.39 3.54 18.00
C GLY A 69 18.63 2.32 18.53
N HIS A 70 17.32 2.22 18.27
CA HIS A 70 16.45 1.21 18.87
C HIS A 70 15.64 0.42 17.83
N HIS A 71 16.35 -0.28 16.94
CA HIS A 71 15.76 -1.20 15.98
C HIS A 71 16.26 -2.64 16.15
N GLY A 72 15.49 -3.60 15.63
CA GLY A 72 15.84 -5.02 15.56
C GLY A 72 16.78 -5.33 14.41
N PRO A 73 16.97 -6.62 14.06
CA PRO A 73 17.79 -7.02 12.92
C PRO A 73 17.19 -6.59 11.58
N PRO A 74 18.00 -6.48 10.51
CA PRO A 74 17.51 -6.17 9.17
C PRO A 74 16.57 -7.27 8.67
N ILE A 75 15.54 -6.84 7.97
CA ILE A 75 14.62 -7.74 7.26
C ILE A 75 15.14 -7.91 5.83
N ASN A 76 15.40 -9.16 5.46
CA ASN A 76 15.80 -9.47 4.09
C ASN A 76 14.61 -9.27 3.14
N ILE A 77 14.75 -8.29 2.25
CA ILE A 77 13.81 -8.00 1.15
C ILE A 77 14.45 -8.18 -0.24
N GLN A 78 15.71 -8.63 -0.29
CA GLN A 78 16.45 -8.86 -1.55
C GLN A 78 16.05 -10.17 -2.22
N GLU A 79 15.61 -11.14 -1.41
CA GLU A 79 15.04 -12.41 -1.87
C GLU A 79 13.56 -12.47 -1.50
N PRO A 80 12.75 -13.32 -2.17
CA PRO A 80 11.34 -13.48 -1.84
C PRO A 80 11.15 -13.91 -0.37
N ASN A 81 10.66 -12.97 0.43
CA ASN A 81 10.37 -13.17 1.84
C ASN A 81 8.85 -13.25 2.06
N ASN A 82 8.35 -14.46 2.32
CA ASN A 82 6.92 -14.72 2.49
C ASN A 82 6.44 -14.50 3.95
N ASP A 83 7.29 -13.98 4.82
CA ASP A 83 6.88 -13.66 6.18
C ASP A 83 5.87 -12.51 6.16
N ILE A 84 4.80 -12.68 6.91
CA ILE A 84 3.76 -11.68 7.08
C ILE A 84 4.34 -10.51 7.86
N ILE A 85 4.16 -9.30 7.33
CA ILE A 85 4.61 -8.07 7.99
C ILE A 85 3.80 -7.88 9.26
N LYS A 86 4.49 -7.63 10.38
CA LYS A 86 3.81 -7.30 11.64
C LYS A 86 3.44 -5.82 11.66
N PRO A 87 2.28 -5.44 12.21
CA PRO A 87 2.00 -4.03 12.48
C PRO A 87 3.11 -3.37 13.31
N GLY A 88 3.45 -2.12 13.00
CA GLY A 88 4.49 -1.36 13.69
C GLY A 88 5.26 -0.40 12.79
N PHE A 89 6.29 0.21 13.37
CA PHE A 89 7.20 1.12 12.69
C PHE A 89 8.42 0.36 12.17
N TYR A 90 8.88 0.75 10.98
CA TYR A 90 10.05 0.17 10.34
C TYR A 90 10.96 1.29 9.84
N VAL A 91 12.16 1.39 10.39
CA VAL A 91 13.16 2.32 9.86
C VAL A 91 13.81 1.74 8.62
N LEU A 92 13.94 2.55 7.58
CA LEU A 92 14.67 2.19 6.37
C LEU A 92 16.09 2.74 6.46
N LEU A 93 17.06 1.82 6.49
CA LEU A 93 18.49 2.12 6.55
C LEU A 93 19.20 1.38 5.41
N SER A 94 20.50 1.62 5.21
CA SER A 94 21.31 0.74 4.36
C SER A 94 21.32 -0.69 4.93
N PRO A 95 21.66 -1.72 4.12
CA PRO A 95 21.77 -3.10 4.62
C PRO A 95 22.74 -3.26 5.79
N ASP A 96 23.73 -2.38 5.90
CA ASP A 96 24.73 -2.36 6.97
C ASP A 96 24.24 -1.61 8.25
N GLY A 97 23.03 -1.04 8.22
CA GLY A 97 22.45 -0.28 9.33
C GLY A 97 22.81 1.22 9.35
N GLU A 98 23.56 1.70 8.37
CA GLU A 98 23.88 3.12 8.26
C GLU A 98 22.70 3.93 7.68
N PRO A 99 22.48 5.19 8.12
CA PRO A 99 21.48 6.08 7.55
C PRO A 99 21.66 6.25 6.03
N VAL A 100 20.55 6.12 5.30
CA VAL A 100 20.49 6.37 3.86
C VAL A 100 19.32 7.28 3.55
N LYS A 101 19.50 8.19 2.60
CA LYS A 101 18.41 9.05 2.14
C LYS A 101 17.46 8.23 1.28
N ILE A 102 16.19 8.11 1.67
CA ILE A 102 15.16 7.42 0.88
C ILE A 102 14.34 8.43 0.07
N PRO A 103 14.69 8.71 -1.20
CA PRO A 103 13.84 9.52 -2.08
C PRO A 103 12.54 8.78 -2.40
N VAL A 104 11.41 9.44 -2.12
CA VAL A 104 10.07 8.98 -2.51
C VAL A 104 9.72 9.61 -3.86
N ASN A 105 9.27 8.79 -4.81
CA ASN A 105 8.87 9.24 -6.13
C ASN A 105 7.69 10.22 -6.03
N GLN A 106 7.87 11.47 -6.48
CA GLN A 106 6.86 12.52 -6.37
C GLN A 106 5.69 12.37 -7.36
N GLU A 107 5.82 11.54 -8.39
CA GLU A 107 4.74 11.28 -9.36
C GLU A 107 3.71 10.26 -8.85
N MET A 108 3.75 9.91 -7.55
CA MET A 108 2.90 8.90 -6.92
C MET A 108 1.48 8.87 -7.50
N PRO A 109 1.00 7.73 -8.03
CA PRO A 109 -0.43 7.55 -8.21
C PRO A 109 -1.07 7.65 -6.82
N LEU A 110 -1.95 8.64 -6.64
CA LEU A 110 -2.67 8.89 -5.39
C LEU A 110 -3.24 7.56 -4.82
N PRO A 111 -3.04 7.28 -3.52
CA PRO A 111 -3.68 6.15 -2.86
C PRO A 111 -5.18 6.17 -3.15
N ARG A 112 -5.70 5.05 -3.66
CA ARG A 112 -7.14 4.95 -3.97
C ARG A 112 -7.93 5.07 -2.68
N ALA A 113 -8.71 6.14 -2.57
CA ALA A 113 -9.36 6.53 -1.32
C ALA A 113 -10.32 5.46 -0.77
N LEU A 114 -10.92 4.59 -1.60
CA LEU A 114 -11.89 3.61 -1.11
C LEU A 114 -11.92 2.36 -1.99
N SER A 115 -11.93 1.19 -1.36
CA SER A 115 -12.82 0.12 -1.81
C SER A 115 -14.08 0.24 -0.96
N PRO A 116 -15.23 0.67 -1.52
CA PRO A 116 -16.49 0.66 -0.78
C PRO A 116 -16.71 -0.74 -0.19
N SER A 117 -17.17 -0.77 1.06
CA SER A 117 -17.46 -2.01 1.78
C SER A 117 -18.30 -2.97 0.93
N LEU A 118 -18.09 -4.28 1.12
CA LEU A 118 -18.91 -5.37 0.59
C LEU A 118 -20.34 -5.36 1.17
N SER A 119 -20.92 -4.18 1.38
CA SER A 119 -22.31 -4.02 1.80
C SER A 119 -23.16 -4.76 0.77
N ARG A 120 -23.67 -5.91 1.19
CA ARG A 120 -24.68 -6.67 0.48
C ARG A 120 -25.91 -5.78 0.41
N SER A 121 -26.03 -4.95 -0.62
CA SER A 121 -27.29 -4.26 -0.87
C SER A 121 -28.28 -5.33 -1.31
N ASP A 122 -29.46 -5.32 -0.70
CA ASP A 122 -30.61 -6.14 -1.10
C ASP A 122 -31.26 -5.63 -2.41
N SER A 123 -30.52 -4.85 -3.22
CA SER A 123 -31.04 -4.29 -4.47
C SER A 123 -31.22 -5.39 -5.54
N PRO A 124 -32.23 -5.35 -6.42
CA PRO A 124 -32.55 -6.44 -7.36
C PRO A 124 -31.53 -6.63 -8.52
N VAL A 125 -30.43 -5.89 -8.50
CA VAL A 125 -29.50 -5.74 -9.62
C VAL A 125 -28.58 -6.96 -9.73
N SER A 126 -28.24 -7.38 -10.95
CA SER A 126 -27.38 -8.54 -11.17
C SER A 126 -25.97 -8.35 -10.58
N PRO A 127 -25.25 -9.42 -10.22
CA PRO A 127 -23.90 -9.31 -9.64
C PRO A 127 -22.90 -8.53 -10.50
N SER A 128 -22.99 -8.65 -11.84
CA SER A 128 -22.16 -7.93 -12.80
C SER A 128 -22.47 -6.44 -12.80
N GLU A 129 -23.74 -6.05 -12.87
CA GLU A 129 -24.15 -4.65 -12.79
C GLU A 129 -23.80 -4.03 -11.44
N ARG A 130 -23.91 -4.77 -10.32
CA ARG A 130 -23.43 -4.31 -9.01
C ARG A 130 -21.93 -4.07 -9.00
N PHE A 131 -21.16 -4.89 -9.70
CA PHE A 131 -19.73 -4.66 -9.84
C PHE A 131 -19.45 -3.42 -10.70
N CYS A 132 -20.09 -3.29 -11.86
CA CYS A 132 -19.97 -2.11 -12.73
C CYS A 132 -20.34 -0.83 -11.99
N ASN A 133 -21.50 -0.79 -11.34
CA ASN A 133 -21.96 0.38 -10.58
C ASN A 133 -20.97 0.74 -9.47
N ARG A 134 -20.44 -0.24 -8.73
CA ARG A 134 -19.41 0.01 -7.70
C ARG A 134 -18.13 0.60 -8.28
N VAL A 135 -17.65 0.05 -9.40
CA VAL A 135 -16.45 0.57 -10.08
C VAL A 135 -16.69 1.98 -10.59
N CYS A 136 -17.88 2.26 -11.12
CA CYS A 136 -18.25 3.56 -11.66
C CYS A 136 -18.47 4.61 -10.57
N ASP A 137 -19.19 4.28 -9.50
CA ASP A 137 -19.37 5.14 -8.32
C ASP A 137 -18.03 5.44 -7.65
N ARG A 138 -17.11 4.45 -7.65
CA ARG A 138 -15.76 4.61 -7.12
C ARG A 138 -14.89 5.53 -7.98
N ASP A 139 -14.86 5.30 -9.30
CA ASP A 139 -13.86 5.91 -10.17
C ASP A 139 -14.36 7.20 -10.82
N GLY A 140 -15.67 7.32 -11.12
CA GLY A 140 -16.33 8.48 -11.73
C GLY A 140 -15.76 8.92 -13.10
N ARG A 141 -14.74 8.20 -13.59
CA ARG A 141 -13.84 8.55 -14.67
C ARG A 141 -13.22 7.27 -15.24
N TYR A 142 -12.82 7.30 -16.50
CA TYR A 142 -12.06 6.23 -17.13
C TYR A 142 -10.64 6.15 -16.56
N VAL A 143 -10.24 5.01 -16.03
CA VAL A 143 -8.92 4.81 -15.39
C VAL A 143 -7.75 5.05 -16.35
N VAL A 144 -7.91 4.71 -17.64
CA VAL A 144 -6.85 4.86 -18.65
C VAL A 144 -6.86 6.26 -19.30
N THR A 145 -8.03 6.87 -19.50
CA THR A 145 -8.14 8.11 -20.30
C THR A 145 -8.49 9.35 -19.48
N GLY A 146 -8.81 9.21 -18.18
CA GLY A 146 -9.15 10.30 -17.26
C GLY A 146 -10.47 11.03 -17.56
N ARG A 147 -11.15 10.68 -18.66
CA ARG A 147 -12.43 11.28 -19.07
C ARG A 147 -13.53 10.95 -18.06
N LYS A 148 -14.52 11.84 -17.92
CA LYS A 148 -15.68 11.58 -17.06
C LYS A 148 -16.50 10.43 -17.67
N ALA A 149 -16.96 9.51 -16.83
CA ALA A 149 -17.88 8.46 -17.26
C ALA A 149 -19.23 9.07 -17.68
N ASP A 150 -19.80 8.61 -18.80
CA ASP A 150 -21.15 8.99 -19.23
C ASP A 150 -22.21 8.13 -18.51
N PHE A 151 -23.42 8.68 -18.34
CA PHE A 151 -24.53 8.06 -17.59
C PHE A 151 -25.24 6.94 -18.35
N ASP A 152 -24.95 6.76 -19.63
CA ASP A 152 -25.59 5.76 -20.48
C ASP A 152 -24.81 4.43 -20.53
N PHE A 153 -23.66 4.35 -19.84
CA PHE A 153 -22.88 3.13 -19.60
C PHE A 153 -22.46 2.34 -20.85
N THR A 154 -22.65 2.88 -22.05
CA THR A 154 -22.44 2.15 -23.32
C THR A 154 -20.97 1.91 -23.65
N ALA A 155 -20.05 2.65 -23.01
CA ALA A 155 -18.62 2.59 -23.27
C ALA A 155 -17.78 2.08 -22.09
N LEU A 156 -18.40 1.55 -21.03
CA LEU A 156 -17.70 1.10 -19.82
C LEU A 156 -17.61 -0.43 -19.77
N GLU A 157 -16.46 -0.97 -20.16
CA GLU A 157 -16.11 -2.37 -19.86
C GLU A 157 -15.46 -2.40 -18.47
N ALA A 158 -16.26 -2.65 -17.43
CA ALA A 158 -15.75 -2.76 -16.07
C ALA A 158 -14.98 -4.08 -15.93
N THR A 159 -13.64 -4.02 -15.98
CA THR A 159 -12.80 -5.19 -15.77
C THR A 159 -12.49 -5.38 -14.28
N HIS A 160 -12.50 -6.64 -13.83
CA HIS A 160 -11.95 -6.99 -12.52
C HIS A 160 -10.43 -6.85 -12.55
N MET A 161 -9.85 -6.14 -11.57
CA MET A 161 -8.38 -5.98 -11.49
C MET A 161 -7.64 -7.26 -11.14
N PHE A 162 -8.33 -8.21 -10.50
CA PHE A 162 -7.92 -9.61 -10.46
C PHE A 162 -8.92 -10.36 -11.34
N PRO A 163 -8.49 -11.22 -12.27
CA PRO A 163 -9.44 -12.05 -13.00
C PRO A 163 -10.29 -12.79 -11.96
N VAL A 164 -11.61 -12.84 -12.17
CA VAL A 164 -12.50 -13.65 -11.34
C VAL A 164 -11.94 -15.06 -11.42
N ALA A 165 -11.27 -15.51 -10.35
CA ALA A 165 -10.91 -16.89 -10.20
C ALA A 165 -12.21 -17.67 -10.37
N GLN A 166 -12.21 -18.57 -11.35
CA GLN A 166 -13.34 -19.38 -11.75
C GLN A 166 -13.98 -20.01 -10.51
N LEU A 167 -15.06 -19.43 -10.00
CA LEU A 167 -16.06 -20.16 -9.23
C LEU A 167 -16.89 -20.95 -10.22
N GLN A 168 -16.25 -21.94 -10.86
CA GLN A 168 -16.88 -23.14 -11.42
C GLN A 168 -15.81 -24.11 -11.93
N LEU A 169 -15.99 -25.38 -11.54
CA LEU A 169 -15.25 -26.63 -11.83
C LEU A 169 -14.20 -26.96 -10.75
N VAL A 170 -14.43 -27.87 -9.79
CA VAL A 170 -15.26 -29.09 -9.75
C VAL A 170 -15.89 -29.25 -8.36
#